data_AF-A0A819BM30-F1
#
_entry.id   AF-A0A819BM30-F1
#
_cell.length_a   1.000
_cell.length_b   1.000
_cell.length_c   1.000
_cell.angle_alpha   90.00
_cell.angle_beta   90.00
_cell.angle_gamma   90.00
#
_symmetry.space_group_name_H-M   'P 1'
#
loop_
_entity.id
_entity.type
_entity.pdbx_description
1 polymer ?
#
loop_
_entity_poly.entity_id
_entity_poly.type
_entity_poly.pdbx_seq_one_letter_code
_entity_poly.pdbx_strand_id
1 'polypeptide(L)'
;MVSLDRVADLASITTEQELKNDEELIRPLDRRIDEYAYWEQQIDAALYLLLEKRIMNVHMLRKGIESIDKAVYNKLTYYERWAVSLAKHCLESGILTQEDLNKKYGPPLHSTDEQLFQVGDKVRVRHENYATRWIKPHLRTPGYLYGKVGIIERCCGSYPNPEYFAYDNTDSTTVHHQPLYRVRFNQKDIWSQYEGTVDDTIDVEIFQHWLMAASQPYAPTEKDEGEGCHKHDVDHQHKDHDHGHMHEARTIIEQTAVDREGTSLPAQHLSESLVSALIDKKIINPEELRKQIEANQMAGVEQRGANIVVEAWLNPKFKERLLKDGTNTIAEFLKLDKMEDNIVVVENTDKIHNLVVCTLCSCYPRQLLGIPPGWYKSRSYRARTPRNPRSVLKEFGTVLPNDMKIQVHDSTSDLRYLVIPRRPAATQNWSREQLLSIVTRDSMVGVCDVTA
;
A
#
# COMPACT_ATOMS: atom_id res chain seq x y z
N MET A 1 -19.50 -47.20 -5.53
CA MET A 1 -20.39 -46.55 -4.55
C MET A 1 -19.60 -46.28 -3.29
N VAL A 2 -19.18 -45.03 -3.08
CA VAL A 2 -18.58 -44.56 -1.82
C VAL A 2 -19.49 -43.45 -1.32
N SER A 3 -19.88 -43.56 -0.05
CA SER A 3 -21.04 -42.92 0.60
C SER A 3 -21.02 -41.38 0.61
N LEU A 4 -22.23 -40.81 0.61
CA LEU A 4 -22.61 -39.40 0.56
C LEU A 4 -22.37 -38.60 1.87
N ASP A 5 -21.57 -39.11 2.81
CA ASP A 5 -21.49 -38.56 4.18
C ASP A 5 -20.34 -37.58 4.44
N ARG A 6 -19.79 -36.91 3.42
CA ARG A 6 -18.70 -35.90 3.60
C ARG A 6 -19.08 -34.47 3.22
N VAL A 7 -20.36 -34.18 2.97
CA VAL A 7 -20.82 -32.83 2.63
C VAL A 7 -21.47 -32.11 3.84
N ALA A 8 -21.75 -32.83 4.93
CA ALA A 8 -22.44 -32.25 6.10
C ALA A 8 -21.51 -31.56 7.13
N ASP A 9 -20.21 -31.84 7.12
CA ASP A 9 -19.27 -31.31 8.14
C ASP A 9 -18.59 -29.99 7.76
N LEU A 10 -18.91 -29.40 6.60
CA LEU A 10 -18.47 -28.05 6.23
C LEU A 10 -19.48 -26.96 6.64
N ALA A 11 -20.66 -27.34 7.13
CA ALA A 11 -21.74 -26.41 7.48
C ALA A 11 -21.78 -26.03 8.98
N SER A 12 -20.85 -26.51 9.80
CA SER A 12 -20.85 -26.32 11.27
C SER A 12 -19.66 -25.51 11.82
N ILE A 13 -18.75 -25.03 10.95
CA ILE A 13 -17.65 -24.11 11.33
C ILE A 13 -17.97 -22.64 10.94
N THR A 14 -19.16 -22.40 10.41
CA THR A 14 -19.65 -21.09 9.97
C THR A 14 -20.50 -20.44 11.05
N THR A 15 -19.92 -19.70 11.99
CA THR A 15 -20.73 -18.67 12.71
C THR A 15 -19.98 -17.51 13.36
N GLU A 16 -18.68 -17.53 13.68
CA GLU A 16 -18.06 -16.33 14.32
C GLU A 16 -17.09 -15.56 13.42
N GLN A 17 -16.39 -16.24 12.52
CA GLN A 17 -15.36 -15.62 11.69
C GLN A 17 -15.91 -14.98 10.40
N GLU A 18 -17.08 -15.43 9.93
CA GLU A 18 -17.83 -14.79 8.84
C GLU A 18 -18.55 -13.51 9.33
N LEU A 19 -19.11 -13.52 10.55
CA LEU A 19 -19.77 -12.34 11.14
C LEU A 19 -18.81 -11.16 11.31
N LYS A 20 -17.56 -11.40 11.77
CA LYS A 20 -16.53 -10.34 11.84
C LYS A 20 -16.10 -9.81 10.47
N ASN A 21 -16.16 -10.65 9.43
CA ASN A 21 -15.83 -10.22 8.06
C ASN A 21 -16.94 -9.38 7.42
N ASP A 22 -18.21 -9.63 7.78
CA ASP A 22 -19.35 -8.86 7.31
C ASP A 22 -19.43 -7.47 7.97
N GLU A 23 -19.09 -7.32 9.26
CA GLU A 23 -19.03 -5.99 9.89
C GLU A 23 -17.99 -5.07 9.22
N GLU A 24 -16.85 -5.61 8.78
CA GLU A 24 -15.83 -4.86 8.04
C GLU A 24 -16.31 -4.48 6.62
N LEU A 25 -17.18 -5.30 6.02
CA LEU A 25 -17.85 -5.06 4.74
C LEU A 25 -19.02 -4.06 4.83
N ILE A 26 -19.45 -3.66 6.03
CA ILE A 26 -20.60 -2.75 6.24
C ILE A 26 -20.13 -1.34 6.62
N ARG A 27 -18.82 -1.11 6.78
CA ARG A 27 -18.29 0.24 7.06
C ARG A 27 -18.65 1.22 5.93
N PRO A 28 -19.04 2.47 6.28
CA PRO A 28 -19.30 3.52 5.29
C PRO A 28 -18.12 3.67 4.33
N LEU A 29 -18.41 3.93 3.05
CA LEU A 29 -17.36 4.21 2.09
C LEU A 29 -16.62 5.50 2.46
N ASP A 30 -15.31 5.39 2.66
CA ASP A 30 -14.44 6.55 2.81
C ASP A 30 -14.27 7.24 1.46
N ARG A 31 -14.84 8.45 1.34
CA ARG A 31 -14.86 9.24 0.10
C ARG A 31 -13.84 10.38 0.11
N ARG A 32 -12.94 10.41 1.10
CA ARG A 32 -11.87 11.42 1.13
C ARG A 32 -11.00 11.30 -0.12
N ILE A 33 -10.47 12.43 -0.56
CA ILE A 33 -9.48 12.46 -1.64
C ILE A 33 -8.16 12.04 -1.00
N ASP A 34 -7.70 10.85 -1.33
CA ASP A 34 -6.38 10.39 -0.88
C ASP A 34 -5.30 11.20 -1.59
N GLU A 35 -4.45 11.88 -0.82
CA GLU A 35 -3.17 12.37 -1.33
C GLU A 35 -2.22 11.17 -1.39
N TYR A 36 -1.81 10.80 -2.61
CA TYR A 36 -0.90 9.67 -2.80
C TYR A 36 0.50 10.03 -2.33
N ALA A 37 1.05 9.22 -1.44
CA ALA A 37 2.45 9.36 -1.05
C ALA A 37 3.34 9.15 -2.30
N TYR A 38 4.49 9.82 -2.34
CA TYR A 38 5.36 9.78 -3.53
C TYR A 38 5.76 8.34 -3.93
N TRP A 39 6.05 7.47 -2.95
CA TRP A 39 6.39 6.07 -3.21
C TRP A 39 5.23 5.28 -3.85
N GLU A 40 3.97 5.61 -3.53
CA GLU A 40 2.79 4.99 -4.14
C GLU A 40 2.69 5.37 -5.61
N GLN A 41 2.99 6.64 -5.93
CA GLN A 41 3.04 7.14 -7.30
C GLN A 41 4.16 6.44 -8.09
N GLN A 42 5.31 6.21 -7.46
CA GLN A 42 6.41 5.47 -8.08
C GLN A 42 6.04 4.02 -8.39
N ILE A 43 5.33 3.31 -7.49
CA ILE A 43 4.84 1.95 -7.76
C ILE A 43 3.81 1.92 -8.88
N ASP A 44 2.88 2.87 -8.89
CA ASP A 44 1.87 2.99 -9.93
C ASP A 44 2.52 3.20 -11.32
N ALA A 45 3.48 4.13 -11.39
CA ALA A 45 4.24 4.41 -12.59
C ALA A 45 5.14 3.24 -13.00
N ALA A 46 5.83 2.59 -12.05
CA ALA A 46 6.65 1.42 -12.32
C ALA A 46 5.83 0.26 -12.90
N LEU A 47 4.65 -0.04 -12.33
CA LEU A 47 3.74 -1.02 -12.91
C LEU A 47 3.40 -0.67 -14.36
N TYR A 48 3.02 0.58 -14.63
CA TYR A 48 2.65 1.00 -15.98
C TYR A 48 3.80 0.79 -16.98
N LEU A 49 5.01 1.21 -16.64
CA LEU A 49 6.20 1.03 -17.48
C LEU A 49 6.50 -0.46 -17.74
N LEU A 50 6.34 -1.32 -16.73
CA LEU A 50 6.53 -2.76 -16.90
C LEU A 50 5.44 -3.39 -17.79
N LEU A 51 4.21 -2.88 -17.75
CA LEU A 51 3.13 -3.28 -18.66
C LEU A 51 3.44 -2.83 -20.10
N GLU A 52 3.84 -1.58 -20.29
CA GLU A 52 4.17 -1.00 -21.60
C GLU A 52 5.32 -1.76 -22.27
N LYS A 53 6.38 -2.06 -21.51
CA LYS A 53 7.54 -2.84 -21.96
C LYS A 53 7.25 -4.34 -22.11
N ARG A 54 6.02 -4.80 -21.84
CA ARG A 54 5.58 -6.20 -21.88
C ARG A 54 6.38 -7.14 -20.98
N ILE A 55 6.96 -6.58 -19.92
CA ILE A 55 7.71 -7.31 -18.90
C ILE A 55 6.76 -8.02 -17.93
N MET A 56 5.58 -7.43 -17.73
CA MET A 56 4.47 -8.04 -17.02
C MET A 56 3.15 -7.72 -17.70
N ASN A 57 2.08 -8.40 -17.28
CA ASN A 57 0.71 -8.08 -17.65
C ASN A 57 -0.18 -8.04 -16.40
N VAL A 58 -1.43 -7.60 -16.56
CA VAL A 58 -2.39 -7.48 -15.45
C VAL A 58 -2.68 -8.83 -14.78
N HIS A 59 -2.63 -9.94 -15.51
CA HIS A 59 -2.81 -11.28 -14.93
C HIS A 59 -1.64 -11.67 -14.01
N MET A 60 -0.40 -11.30 -14.36
CA MET A 60 0.77 -11.53 -13.52
C MET A 60 0.70 -10.72 -12.22
N LEU A 61 0.33 -9.43 -12.31
CA LEU A 61 0.06 -8.60 -11.13
C LEU A 61 -0.99 -9.26 -10.22
N ARG A 62 -2.09 -9.71 -10.82
CA ARG A 62 -3.17 -10.32 -10.05
C ARG A 62 -2.77 -11.64 -9.41
N LYS A 63 -2.08 -12.52 -10.14
CA LYS A 63 -1.53 -13.77 -9.62
C LYS A 63 -0.62 -13.50 -8.41
N GLY A 64 0.23 -12.49 -8.49
CA GLY A 64 1.09 -12.11 -7.37
C GLY A 64 0.30 -11.66 -6.15
N ILE A 65 -0.71 -10.78 -6.32
CA ILE A 65 -1.61 -10.33 -5.24
C ILE A 65 -2.39 -11.51 -4.61
N GLU A 66 -2.94 -12.41 -5.42
CA GLU A 66 -3.71 -13.59 -4.98
C GLU A 66 -2.85 -14.60 -4.21
N SER A 67 -1.54 -14.58 -4.43
CA SER A 67 -0.59 -15.47 -3.75
C SER A 67 -0.08 -14.96 -2.39
N ILE A 68 -0.50 -13.76 -1.97
CA ILE A 68 -0.14 -13.19 -0.66
C ILE A 68 -0.92 -13.93 0.42
N ASP A 69 -0.24 -14.34 1.50
CA ASP A 69 -0.89 -14.96 2.66
C ASP A 69 -2.04 -14.08 3.18
N LYS A 70 -3.15 -14.71 3.59
CA LYS A 70 -4.38 -13.99 3.97
C LYS A 70 -4.17 -13.03 5.14
N ALA A 71 -3.34 -13.40 6.13
CA ALA A 71 -3.09 -12.54 7.28
C ALA A 71 -2.24 -11.32 6.89
N VAL A 72 -1.31 -11.49 5.94
CA VAL A 72 -0.50 -10.39 5.39
C VAL A 72 -1.35 -9.50 4.48
N TYR A 73 -2.13 -10.09 3.56
CA TYR A 73 -3.01 -9.38 2.63
C TYR A 73 -3.92 -8.37 3.33
N ASN A 74 -4.51 -8.78 4.46
CA ASN A 74 -5.42 -7.94 5.23
C ASN A 74 -4.74 -6.74 5.90
N LYS A 75 -3.42 -6.81 6.13
CA LYS A 75 -2.64 -5.71 6.73
C LYS A 75 -2.09 -4.74 5.69
N LEU A 76 -1.90 -5.20 4.45
CA LEU A 76 -1.33 -4.38 3.39
C LEU A 76 -2.36 -3.41 2.81
N THR A 77 -1.97 -2.15 2.61
CA THR A 77 -2.71 -1.17 1.82
C THR A 77 -2.65 -1.51 0.33
N TYR A 78 -3.34 -0.70 -0.48
CA TYR A 78 -3.52 -0.98 -1.89
C TYR A 78 -2.19 -1.06 -2.67
N TYR A 79 -1.36 -0.02 -2.57
CA TYR A 79 -0.08 0.05 -3.30
C TYR A 79 1.00 -0.85 -2.69
N GLU A 80 0.88 -1.19 -1.41
CA GLU A 80 1.77 -2.18 -0.79
C GLU A 80 1.58 -3.57 -1.40
N ARG A 81 0.34 -3.97 -1.68
CA ARG A 81 0.05 -5.23 -2.40
C ARG A 81 0.65 -5.24 -3.80
N TRP A 82 0.63 -4.09 -4.48
CA TRP A 82 1.27 -3.93 -5.78
C TRP A 82 2.78 -4.07 -5.67
N ALA A 83 3.42 -3.37 -4.73
CA ALA A 83 4.85 -3.47 -4.50
C ALA A 83 5.31 -4.92 -4.26
N VAL A 84 4.59 -5.64 -3.39
CA VAL A 84 4.84 -7.08 -3.12
C VAL A 84 4.69 -7.91 -4.38
N SER A 85 3.62 -7.70 -5.14
CA SER A 85 3.38 -8.46 -6.37
C SER A 85 4.41 -8.18 -7.47
N LEU A 86 4.83 -6.92 -7.65
CA LEU A 86 5.86 -6.56 -8.63
C LEU A 86 7.20 -7.18 -8.23
N ALA A 87 7.60 -7.02 -6.97
CA ALA A 87 8.85 -7.61 -6.45
C ALA A 87 8.86 -9.13 -6.67
N LYS A 88 7.77 -9.81 -6.31
CA LYS A 88 7.63 -11.26 -6.53
C LYS A 88 7.77 -11.64 -8.01
N HIS A 89 7.08 -10.95 -8.91
CA HIS A 89 7.18 -11.21 -10.35
C HIS A 89 8.61 -11.01 -10.85
N CYS A 90 9.25 -9.90 -10.48
CA CYS A 90 10.62 -9.59 -10.89
C CYS A 90 11.64 -10.65 -10.42
N LEU A 91 11.45 -11.22 -9.23
CA LEU A 91 12.28 -12.30 -8.71
C LEU A 91 12.01 -13.64 -9.40
N GLU A 92 10.73 -14.04 -9.52
CA GLU A 92 10.34 -15.32 -10.14
C GLU A 92 10.73 -15.40 -11.62
N SER A 93 10.73 -14.27 -12.32
CA SER A 93 11.12 -14.17 -13.73
C SER A 93 12.62 -13.94 -13.94
N GLY A 94 13.40 -13.75 -12.87
CA GLY A 94 14.84 -13.50 -12.94
C GLY A 94 15.22 -12.11 -13.47
N ILE A 95 14.28 -11.18 -13.57
CA ILE A 95 14.54 -9.77 -13.93
C ILE A 95 15.40 -9.11 -12.85
N LEU A 96 15.06 -9.39 -11.60
CA LEU A 96 15.84 -9.06 -10.42
C LEU A 96 16.27 -10.37 -9.76
N THR A 97 17.48 -10.41 -9.23
CA THR A 97 17.89 -11.43 -8.28
C THR A 97 17.54 -11.00 -6.86
N GLN A 98 17.58 -11.95 -5.93
CA GLN A 98 17.46 -11.62 -4.51
C GLN A 98 18.55 -10.64 -4.06
N GLU A 99 19.75 -10.76 -4.61
CA GLU A 99 20.88 -9.87 -4.34
C GLU A 99 20.60 -8.43 -4.81
N ASP A 100 20.00 -8.25 -5.99
CA ASP A 100 19.63 -6.94 -6.52
C ASP A 100 18.69 -6.19 -5.57
N LEU A 101 17.69 -6.88 -5.01
CA LEU A 101 16.79 -6.30 -4.01
C LEU A 101 17.47 -6.11 -2.66
N ASN A 102 18.25 -7.09 -2.19
CA ASN A 102 18.92 -6.99 -0.88
C ASN A 102 19.89 -5.81 -0.81
N LYS A 103 20.64 -5.53 -1.89
CA LYS A 103 21.52 -4.36 -2.02
C LYS A 103 20.77 -3.04 -1.83
N LYS A 104 19.46 -3.01 -2.14
CA LYS A 104 18.61 -1.82 -2.08
C LYS A 104 17.70 -1.78 -0.86
N TYR A 105 17.32 -2.94 -0.32
CA TYR A 105 16.27 -3.14 0.68
C TYR A 105 16.78 -3.33 2.10
N GLY A 106 18.05 -3.74 2.27
CA GLY A 106 18.63 -3.74 3.60
C GLY A 106 18.46 -2.35 4.25
N PRO A 107 18.25 -2.23 5.57
CA PRO A 107 18.67 -0.99 6.22
C PRO A 107 20.11 -0.73 5.75
N PRO A 108 20.58 0.51 5.61
CA PRO A 108 21.98 0.75 5.35
C PRO A 108 22.79 0.06 6.47
N LEU A 109 23.18 -1.19 6.24
CA LEU A 109 24.05 -1.97 7.09
C LEU A 109 25.42 -1.55 6.61
N HIS A 110 25.78 -0.35 7.07
CA HIS A 110 27.14 0.13 6.93
C HIS A 110 28.02 -0.93 7.59
N SER A 111 28.84 -1.57 6.76
CA SER A 111 30.01 -2.28 7.29
C SER A 111 30.75 -1.27 8.15
N THR A 112 30.90 -1.59 9.41
CA THR A 112 31.65 -0.74 10.31
C THR A 112 32.51 -1.63 11.16
N ASP A 113 33.77 -1.24 11.29
CA ASP A 113 34.66 -1.77 12.32
C ASP A 113 34.63 -0.87 13.57
N GLU A 114 33.85 0.23 13.52
CA GLU A 114 33.64 1.13 14.65
C GLU A 114 32.83 0.44 15.74
N GLN A 115 33.45 0.38 16.92
CA GLN A 115 32.86 -0.15 18.13
C GLN A 115 32.10 0.96 18.85
N LEU A 116 30.77 0.83 18.92
CA LEU A 116 29.88 1.80 19.56
C LEU A 116 29.80 1.61 21.08
N PHE A 117 30.14 0.41 21.57
CA PHE A 117 30.05 0.06 22.99
C PHE A 117 31.40 -0.38 23.55
N GLN A 118 31.60 -0.09 24.83
CA GLN A 118 32.78 -0.46 25.61
C GLN A 118 32.43 -1.51 26.68
N VAL A 119 33.45 -2.19 27.19
CA VAL A 119 33.29 -3.14 28.30
C VAL A 119 32.69 -2.43 29.52
N GLY A 120 31.62 -3.00 30.08
CA GLY A 120 30.87 -2.43 31.19
C GLY A 120 29.62 -1.62 30.76
N ASP A 121 29.45 -1.32 29.48
CA ASP A 121 28.26 -0.60 29.01
C ASP A 121 26.99 -1.43 29.19
N LYS A 122 25.92 -0.79 29.66
CA LYS A 122 24.58 -1.38 29.69
C LYS A 122 23.91 -1.24 28.34
N VAL A 123 23.57 -2.36 27.73
CA VAL A 123 22.93 -2.42 26.41
C VAL A 123 21.61 -3.17 26.47
N ARG A 124 20.65 -2.75 25.65
CA ARG A 124 19.38 -3.44 25.42
C ARG A 124 19.42 -4.15 24.08
N VAL A 125 18.91 -5.37 24.02
CA VAL A 125 18.74 -6.10 22.75
C VAL A 125 17.48 -5.60 22.06
N ARG A 126 17.62 -5.15 20.81
CA ARG A 126 16.50 -4.72 19.97
C ARG A 126 15.60 -5.91 19.63
N HIS A 127 14.31 -5.67 19.47
CA HIS A 127 13.40 -6.68 18.92
C HIS A 127 13.63 -6.87 17.42
N GLU A 128 13.28 -8.06 16.94
CA GLU A 128 13.13 -8.32 15.52
C GLU A 128 12.06 -7.39 14.91
N ASN A 129 12.44 -6.65 13.87
CA ASN A 129 11.49 -5.87 13.08
C ASN A 129 11.16 -6.65 11.80
N TYR A 130 10.22 -7.61 11.90
CA TYR A 130 9.71 -8.35 10.75
C TYR A 130 8.82 -7.52 9.85
N ALA A 131 8.25 -6.44 10.38
CA ALA A 131 7.31 -5.64 9.63
C ALA A 131 7.95 -5.24 8.29
N THR A 132 9.24 -4.87 8.32
CA THR A 132 10.11 -4.44 7.22
C THR A 132 10.87 -5.55 6.48
N ARG A 133 10.57 -6.85 6.71
CA ARG A 133 11.23 -7.94 5.98
C ARG A 133 10.19 -8.93 5.46
N TRP A 134 9.96 -8.90 4.14
CA TRP A 134 9.01 -9.79 3.45
C TRP A 134 9.50 -11.26 3.36
N ILE A 135 10.72 -11.56 3.82
CA ILE A 135 11.26 -12.91 4.09
C ILE A 135 11.73 -12.96 5.54
N LYS A 136 11.51 -14.09 6.23
CA LYS A 136 12.07 -14.34 7.57
C LYS A 136 13.61 -14.37 7.50
N PRO A 137 14.34 -13.43 8.11
CA PRO A 137 15.80 -13.42 8.07
C PRO A 137 16.43 -14.59 8.84
N HIS A 138 17.65 -14.96 8.45
CA HIS A 138 18.49 -15.81 9.29
C HIS A 138 18.95 -15.03 10.52
N LEU A 139 18.40 -15.33 11.69
CA LEU A 139 18.74 -14.67 12.95
C LEU A 139 19.63 -15.58 13.80
N ARG A 140 20.74 -15.03 14.30
CA ARG A 140 21.57 -15.67 15.33
C ARG A 140 21.36 -15.08 16.73
N THR A 141 20.76 -13.88 16.82
CA THR A 141 20.39 -13.24 18.08
C THR A 141 19.15 -13.93 18.67
N PRO A 142 19.23 -14.57 19.85
CA PRO A 142 18.11 -15.32 20.42
C PRO A 142 16.94 -14.44 20.86
N GLY A 143 15.72 -14.85 20.52
CA GLY A 143 14.53 -14.04 20.79
C GLY A 143 14.16 -13.85 22.25
N TYR A 144 14.61 -14.73 23.16
CA TYR A 144 14.37 -14.58 24.60
C TYR A 144 15.12 -13.38 25.22
N LEU A 145 16.08 -12.81 24.48
CA LEU A 145 16.83 -11.62 24.91
C LEU A 145 16.21 -10.32 24.44
N TYR A 146 15.25 -10.34 23.52
CA TYR A 146 14.63 -9.12 23.00
C TYR A 146 14.06 -8.26 24.12
N GLY A 147 14.40 -6.97 24.11
CA GLY A 147 14.03 -6.00 25.14
C GLY A 147 14.81 -6.11 26.45
N LYS A 148 15.55 -7.22 26.68
CA LYS A 148 16.34 -7.43 27.89
C LYS A 148 17.61 -6.57 27.89
N VAL A 149 18.03 -6.19 29.09
CA VAL A 149 19.23 -5.36 29.31
C VAL A 149 20.34 -6.25 29.84
N GLY A 150 21.53 -6.13 29.24
CA GLY A 150 22.74 -6.80 29.65
C GLY A 150 23.91 -5.83 29.75
N ILE A 151 25.08 -6.35 30.08
CA ILE A 151 26.34 -5.60 30.19
C ILE A 151 27.33 -6.15 29.16
N ILE A 152 28.02 -5.28 28.42
CA ILE A 152 29.10 -5.69 27.53
C ILE A 152 30.22 -6.31 28.38
N GLU A 153 30.48 -7.60 28.18
CA GLU A 153 31.54 -8.35 28.85
C GLU A 153 32.87 -8.19 28.10
N ARG A 154 32.84 -8.29 26.76
CA ARG A 154 33.99 -7.98 25.89
C ARG A 154 33.56 -7.71 24.45
N CYS A 155 34.39 -6.98 23.70
CA CYS A 155 34.36 -7.00 22.24
C CYS A 155 35.11 -8.23 21.72
N CYS A 156 34.48 -9.03 20.88
CA CYS A 156 35.07 -10.23 20.27
C CYS A 156 35.82 -9.93 18.95
N GLY A 157 35.69 -8.72 18.42
CA GLY A 157 36.25 -8.30 17.12
C GLY A 157 35.18 -8.07 16.07
N SER A 158 35.61 -7.83 14.83
CA SER A 158 34.74 -7.61 13.68
C SER A 158 34.58 -8.90 12.87
N TYR A 159 33.34 -9.29 12.59
CA TYR A 159 33.02 -10.54 11.88
C TYR A 159 32.03 -10.28 10.74
N PRO A 160 32.03 -11.13 9.70
CA PRO A 160 30.97 -11.17 8.69
C PRO A 160 29.59 -11.28 9.34
N ASN A 161 28.65 -10.40 8.97
CA ASN A 161 27.30 -10.43 9.48
C ASN A 161 26.56 -11.69 8.97
N PRO A 162 26.15 -12.62 9.85
CA PRO A 162 25.52 -13.88 9.46
C PRO A 162 24.18 -13.67 8.77
N GLU A 163 23.48 -12.55 9.01
CA GLU A 163 22.24 -12.23 8.32
C GLU A 163 22.45 -12.05 6.82
N TYR A 164 23.60 -11.50 6.38
CA TYR A 164 23.93 -11.36 4.97
C TYR A 164 24.64 -12.61 4.43
N PHE A 165 25.56 -13.18 5.23
CA PHE A 165 26.32 -14.37 4.85
C PHE A 165 25.44 -15.60 4.57
N ALA A 166 24.23 -15.65 5.14
CA ALA A 166 23.24 -16.66 4.83
C ALA A 166 22.67 -16.57 3.40
N TYR A 167 22.75 -15.40 2.75
CA TYR A 167 22.24 -15.15 1.39
C TYR A 167 23.34 -15.07 0.33
N ASP A 168 24.54 -14.63 0.70
CA ASP A 168 25.68 -14.50 -0.20
C ASP A 168 26.96 -14.92 0.53
N ASN A 169 27.53 -16.06 0.09
CA ASN A 169 28.74 -16.66 0.64
C ASN A 169 29.92 -16.62 -0.35
N THR A 170 29.79 -15.86 -1.43
CA THR A 170 30.62 -16.04 -2.63
C THR A 170 32.00 -15.38 -2.52
N ASP A 171 32.17 -14.38 -1.66
CA ASP A 171 33.47 -13.75 -1.36
C ASP A 171 33.49 -13.20 0.08
N SER A 172 34.41 -13.69 0.93
CA SER A 172 34.54 -13.24 2.32
C SER A 172 35.08 -11.81 2.47
N THR A 173 35.63 -11.23 1.40
CA THR A 173 36.23 -9.88 1.43
C THR A 173 35.22 -8.75 1.19
N THR A 174 34.01 -9.08 0.73
CA THR A 174 32.91 -8.13 0.46
C THR A 174 31.74 -8.28 1.44
N VAL A 175 31.83 -9.19 2.41
CA VAL A 175 30.76 -9.42 3.38
C VAL A 175 30.65 -8.25 4.35
N HIS A 176 29.42 -7.83 4.66
CA HIS A 176 29.15 -6.78 5.62
C HIS A 176 29.69 -7.14 7.01
N HIS A 177 30.80 -6.53 7.42
CA HIS A 177 31.40 -6.75 8.74
C HIS A 177 30.70 -5.93 9.82
N GLN A 178 30.61 -6.50 11.03
CA GLN A 178 30.05 -5.86 12.21
C GLN A 178 30.83 -6.28 13.46
N PRO A 179 31.00 -5.39 14.45
CA PRO A 179 31.53 -5.78 15.74
C PRO A 179 30.60 -6.78 16.42
N LEU A 180 31.21 -7.85 16.95
CA LEU A 180 30.54 -8.85 17.76
C LEU A 180 30.89 -8.60 19.22
N TYR A 181 29.87 -8.50 20.07
CA TYR A 181 30.06 -8.35 21.51
C TYR A 181 29.61 -9.59 22.24
N ARG A 182 30.34 -9.98 23.30
CA ARG A 182 29.80 -10.89 24.31
C ARG A 182 29.10 -10.03 25.36
N VAL A 183 27.81 -10.29 25.56
CA VAL A 183 26.94 -9.53 26.46
C VAL A 183 26.47 -10.46 27.57
N ARG A 184 26.68 -10.03 28.82
CA ARG A 184 26.29 -10.75 30.03
C ARG A 184 24.93 -10.28 30.51
N PHE A 185 24.04 -11.22 30.78
CA PHE A 185 22.70 -10.97 31.31
C PHE A 185 22.52 -11.74 32.62
N ASN A 186 21.76 -11.17 33.56
CA ASN A 186 21.34 -11.88 34.75
C ASN A 186 20.24 -12.89 34.39
N GLN A 187 20.35 -14.12 34.88
CA GLN A 187 19.36 -15.17 34.59
C GLN A 187 17.96 -14.81 35.11
N LYS A 188 17.86 -14.11 36.25
CA LYS A 188 16.56 -13.69 36.83
C LYS A 188 15.86 -12.58 36.05
N ASP A 189 16.62 -11.75 35.33
CA ASP A 189 16.05 -10.70 34.48
C ASP A 189 15.47 -11.28 33.17
N ILE A 190 15.95 -12.45 32.76
CA ILE A 190 15.48 -13.16 31.57
C ILE A 190 14.32 -14.08 31.92
N TRP A 191 14.47 -14.94 32.93
CA TRP A 191 13.52 -16.01 33.26
C TRP A 191 12.83 -15.75 34.60
N SER A 192 11.51 -15.55 34.56
CA SER A 192 10.70 -15.29 35.75
C SER A 192 10.65 -16.46 36.75
N GLN A 193 10.96 -17.68 36.30
CA GLN A 193 10.96 -18.90 37.12
C GLN A 193 12.38 -19.44 37.38
N TYR A 194 13.41 -18.60 37.33
CA TYR A 194 14.77 -19.04 37.57
C TYR A 194 15.03 -19.39 39.06
N GLU A 195 15.32 -20.65 39.35
CA GLU A 195 15.54 -21.17 40.71
C GLU A 195 16.98 -20.97 41.23
N GLY A 196 17.91 -20.57 40.37
CA GLY A 196 19.31 -20.37 40.70
C GLY A 196 19.59 -19.11 41.54
N THR A 197 20.87 -18.85 41.76
CA THR A 197 21.31 -17.71 42.57
C THR A 197 21.03 -16.39 41.86
N VAL A 198 21.00 -15.28 42.62
CA VAL A 198 20.86 -13.93 42.03
C VAL A 198 22.10 -13.53 41.21
N ASP A 199 23.22 -14.23 41.36
CA ASP A 199 24.48 -13.92 40.71
C ASP A 199 24.69 -14.76 39.43
N ASP A 200 23.80 -15.70 39.13
CA ASP A 200 23.91 -16.55 37.96
C ASP A 200 23.63 -15.74 36.68
N THR A 201 24.54 -15.85 35.72
CA THR A 201 24.47 -15.10 34.47
C THR A 201 24.54 -16.00 33.25
N ILE A 202 24.02 -15.49 32.12
CA ILE A 202 24.24 -16.06 30.79
C ILE A 202 24.99 -15.04 29.94
N ASP A 203 26.04 -15.50 29.26
CA ASP A 203 26.80 -14.68 28.32
C ASP A 203 26.42 -15.10 26.89
N VAL A 204 26.06 -14.14 26.04
CA VAL A 204 25.64 -14.38 24.66
C VAL A 204 26.37 -13.46 23.70
N GLU A 205 26.77 -13.99 22.55
CA GLU A 205 27.41 -13.23 21.48
C GLU A 205 26.35 -12.55 20.61
N ILE A 206 26.39 -11.22 20.53
CA ILE A 206 25.39 -10.39 19.86
C ILE A 206 26.10 -9.36 18.99
N PHE A 207 25.70 -9.27 17.72
CA PHE A 207 26.22 -8.28 16.79
C PHE A 207 25.73 -6.87 17.14
N GLN A 208 26.60 -5.86 16.93
CA GLN A 208 26.37 -4.47 17.32
C GLN A 208 25.01 -3.90 16.90
N HIS A 209 24.53 -4.22 15.68
CA HIS A 209 23.27 -3.68 15.17
C HIS A 209 22.02 -4.18 15.91
N TRP A 210 22.13 -5.27 16.68
CA TRP A 210 21.08 -5.75 17.60
C TRP A 210 21.10 -5.06 18.96
N LEU A 211 22.10 -4.23 19.24
CA LEU A 211 22.26 -3.55 20.50
C LEU A 211 21.88 -2.08 20.40
N MET A 212 21.45 -1.54 21.53
CA MET A 212 21.28 -0.12 21.75
C MET A 212 21.67 0.20 23.19
N ALA A 213 22.07 1.44 23.48
CA ALA A 213 22.33 1.84 24.85
C ALA A 213 21.05 1.67 25.69
N ALA A 214 21.15 1.10 26.89
CA ALA A 214 19.98 0.84 27.73
C ALA A 214 19.21 2.12 28.13
N SER A 215 19.88 3.28 28.06
CA SER A 215 19.33 4.62 28.29
C SER A 215 18.47 5.16 27.14
N GLN A 216 18.56 4.58 25.94
CA GLN A 216 17.76 5.04 24.81
C GLN A 216 16.28 4.64 24.98
N PRO A 217 15.34 5.50 24.55
CA PRO A 217 13.91 5.20 24.55
C PRO A 217 13.62 3.92 23.76
N TYR A 218 12.76 3.06 24.30
CA TYR A 218 12.40 1.79 23.69
C TYR A 218 10.87 1.67 23.64
N ALA A 219 10.30 1.59 22.44
CA ALA A 219 8.87 1.39 22.23
C ALA A 219 8.58 -0.11 22.12
N PRO A 220 7.78 -0.70 23.03
CA PRO A 220 7.34 -2.08 22.92
C PRO A 220 6.56 -2.33 21.62
N THR A 221 6.69 -3.52 21.05
CA THR A 221 5.72 -4.03 20.06
C THR A 221 4.50 -4.57 20.82
N GLU A 222 3.31 -4.59 20.21
CA GLU A 222 1.95 -4.82 20.78
C GLU A 222 1.72 -6.07 21.68
N LYS A 223 2.76 -6.81 22.10
CA LYS A 223 2.67 -7.98 22.99
C LYS A 223 2.95 -7.69 24.48
N ASP A 224 3.26 -6.46 24.87
CA ASP A 224 3.69 -6.11 26.23
C ASP A 224 2.58 -5.54 27.15
N GLU A 225 1.29 -5.67 26.83
CA GLU A 225 0.23 -5.24 27.76
C GLU A 225 -0.03 -6.28 28.85
N GLY A 226 0.71 -6.14 29.95
CA GLY A 226 0.43 -6.74 31.24
C GLY A 226 0.90 -5.85 32.39
N GLU A 227 -0.09 -5.32 33.13
CA GLU A 227 -0.03 -4.75 34.49
C GLU A 227 0.37 -3.25 34.65
N GLY A 228 -0.62 -2.44 35.04
CA GLY A 228 -0.60 -0.97 35.03
C GLY A 228 0.00 -0.27 36.26
N CYS A 229 -0.05 1.07 36.28
CA CYS A 229 -0.65 1.88 37.36
C CYS A 229 -0.57 3.39 37.03
N HIS A 230 -1.72 4.07 37.07
CA HIS A 230 -1.84 5.52 36.98
C HIS A 230 -1.41 6.22 38.27
N LYS A 231 -0.72 7.36 38.16
CA LYS A 231 -0.87 8.48 39.11
C LYS A 231 -0.82 9.83 38.40
N HIS A 232 -1.83 10.64 38.68
CA HIS A 232 -1.88 12.08 38.41
C HIS A 232 -1.02 12.83 39.42
N ASP A 233 -0.50 13.99 39.02
CA ASP A 233 -0.55 15.21 39.84
C ASP A 233 -0.55 16.46 38.97
N VAL A 234 -1.35 17.43 39.42
CA VAL A 234 -1.59 18.80 38.93
C VAL A 234 -0.61 19.70 39.72
N ASP A 235 -0.02 20.79 39.24
CA ASP A 235 -0.67 22.08 39.01
C ASP A 235 0.37 23.18 38.66
N HIS A 236 -0.14 24.26 38.05
CA HIS A 236 0.20 25.68 38.19
C HIS A 236 0.36 26.48 36.89
N GLN A 237 -0.56 27.43 36.76
CA GLN A 237 -0.64 28.53 35.80
C GLN A 237 0.48 29.55 36.04
N HIS A 238 0.90 30.29 35.01
CA HIS A 238 0.74 31.75 34.92
C HIS A 238 1.01 32.26 33.49
N LYS A 239 0.25 33.31 33.14
CA LYS A 239 0.26 34.07 31.88
C LYS A 239 1.58 34.82 31.69
N ASP A 240 2.01 34.99 30.44
CA ASP A 240 2.26 36.33 29.88
C ASP A 240 2.38 36.27 28.34
N HIS A 241 1.72 37.23 27.70
CA HIS A 241 1.73 37.44 26.26
C HIS A 241 2.99 38.20 25.87
N ASP A 242 3.87 37.59 25.08
CA ASP A 242 4.86 38.31 24.27
C ASP A 242 4.87 37.72 22.86
N HIS A 243 4.46 38.52 21.87
CA HIS A 243 4.47 38.14 20.46
C HIS A 243 5.89 38.31 19.89
N GLY A 244 6.81 37.47 20.35
CA GLY A 244 8.07 37.22 19.67
C GLY A 244 7.85 36.13 18.63
N HIS A 245 7.81 36.47 17.35
CA HIS A 245 7.92 35.45 16.30
C HIS A 245 9.31 34.83 16.36
N MET A 246 9.47 33.77 17.17
CA MET A 246 10.65 32.92 17.11
C MET A 246 10.62 32.21 15.76
N HIS A 247 11.49 32.63 14.85
CA HIS A 247 11.90 31.75 13.76
C HIS A 247 12.63 30.58 14.41
N GLU A 248 11.99 29.42 14.47
CA GLU A 248 12.67 28.17 14.80
C GLU A 248 13.93 28.07 13.94
N ALA A 249 15.05 27.67 14.54
CA ALA A 249 16.28 27.49 13.79
C ALA A 249 16.02 26.55 12.62
N ARG A 250 16.57 26.84 11.44
CA ARG A 250 16.32 26.06 10.21
C ARG A 250 16.54 24.56 10.40
N THR A 251 17.50 24.18 11.23
CA THR A 251 17.76 22.79 11.63
C THR A 251 16.62 22.15 12.41
N ILE A 252 15.90 22.90 13.25
CA ILE A 252 14.71 22.42 13.97
C ILE A 252 13.53 22.29 13.02
N ILE A 253 13.36 23.21 12.06
CA ILE A 253 12.33 23.10 11.03
C ILE A 253 12.58 21.90 10.11
N GLU A 254 13.83 21.69 9.69
CA GLU A 254 14.25 20.56 8.87
C GLU A 254 14.12 19.24 9.64
N GLN A 255 14.54 19.19 10.91
CA GLN A 255 14.37 18.00 11.74
C GLN A 255 12.89 17.74 12.04
N THR A 256 12.08 18.77 12.29
CA THR A 256 10.62 18.64 12.48
C THR A 256 9.92 18.20 11.20
N ALA A 257 10.42 18.59 10.03
CA ALA A 257 9.93 18.08 8.74
C ALA A 257 10.26 16.58 8.60
N VAL A 258 11.50 16.19 8.89
CA VAL A 258 11.94 14.78 8.93
C VAL A 258 11.18 13.96 9.97
N ASP A 259 10.92 14.50 11.15
CA ASP A 259 10.18 13.84 12.22
C ASP A 259 8.67 13.71 11.89
N ARG A 260 8.13 14.65 11.08
CA ARG A 260 6.76 14.60 10.54
C ARG A 260 6.60 13.66 9.36
N GLU A 261 7.69 13.26 8.69
CA GLU A 261 7.66 12.23 7.64
C GLU A 261 7.31 10.84 8.20
N GLY A 262 7.36 10.65 9.53
CA GLY A 262 6.96 9.44 10.22
C GLY A 262 7.94 8.28 10.03
N THR A 263 7.71 7.17 10.74
CA THR A 263 8.44 5.92 10.43
C THR A 263 7.97 5.39 9.08
N SER A 264 8.90 5.31 8.13
CA SER A 264 8.72 4.61 6.87
C SER A 264 7.99 3.28 7.08
N LEU A 265 6.85 3.14 6.39
CA LEU A 265 6.09 1.91 6.39
C LEU A 265 6.93 0.82 5.72
N PRO A 266 6.93 -0.42 6.23
CA PRO A 266 7.66 -1.53 5.63
C PRO A 266 7.60 -1.72 4.11
N ALA A 267 6.43 -1.43 3.54
CA ALA A 267 6.21 -1.57 2.12
C ALA A 267 6.67 -0.34 1.33
N GLN A 268 6.76 0.86 1.95
CA GLN A 268 7.39 2.03 1.34
C GLN A 268 8.86 1.75 1.04
N HIS A 269 9.63 1.24 2.02
CA HIS A 269 11.01 0.81 1.76
C HIS A 269 11.08 -0.25 0.65
N LEU A 270 10.12 -1.19 0.59
CA LEU A 270 10.12 -2.23 -0.44
C LEU A 270 9.96 -1.60 -1.82
N SER A 271 9.04 -0.64 -1.91
CA SER A 271 8.75 0.09 -3.12
C SER A 271 9.96 0.88 -3.62
N GLU A 272 10.59 1.63 -2.73
CA GLU A 272 11.78 2.44 -3.05
C GLU A 272 12.94 1.54 -3.52
N SER A 273 13.18 0.43 -2.82
CA SER A 273 14.23 -0.53 -3.16
C SER A 273 13.96 -1.25 -4.47
N LEU A 274 12.71 -1.65 -4.71
CA LEU A 274 12.29 -2.27 -5.96
C LEU A 274 12.51 -1.31 -7.14
N VAL A 275 12.05 -0.07 -7.03
CA VAL A 275 12.21 0.95 -8.07
C VAL A 275 13.70 1.22 -8.31
N SER A 276 14.50 1.37 -7.26
CA SER A 276 15.95 1.55 -7.37
C SER A 276 16.63 0.36 -8.05
N ALA A 277 16.25 -0.88 -7.71
CA ALA A 277 16.80 -2.08 -8.35
C ALA A 277 16.42 -2.17 -9.84
N LEU A 278 15.18 -1.83 -10.20
CA LEU A 278 14.75 -1.78 -11.61
C LEU A 278 15.53 -0.73 -12.43
N ILE A 279 15.86 0.41 -11.81
CA ILE A 279 16.68 1.45 -12.42
C ILE A 279 18.13 0.98 -12.60
N ASP A 280 18.75 0.41 -11.57
CA ASP A 280 20.13 -0.11 -11.63
C ASP A 280 20.28 -1.19 -12.71
N LYS A 281 19.26 -2.05 -12.84
CA LYS A 281 19.19 -3.10 -13.87
C LYS A 281 18.78 -2.58 -15.24
N LYS A 282 18.56 -1.26 -15.39
CA LYS A 282 18.18 -0.56 -16.62
C LYS A 282 16.88 -1.09 -17.25
N ILE A 283 15.99 -1.64 -16.42
CA ILE A 283 14.68 -2.13 -16.82
C ILE A 283 13.74 -0.96 -17.09
N ILE A 284 13.83 0.05 -16.21
CA ILE A 284 13.25 1.39 -16.38
C ILE A 284 14.37 2.42 -16.13
N ASN A 285 14.15 3.67 -16.50
CA ASN A 285 15.04 4.76 -16.12
C ASN A 285 14.30 5.88 -15.35
N PRO A 286 15.02 6.77 -14.64
CA PRO A 286 14.39 7.81 -13.83
C PRO A 286 13.53 8.80 -14.63
N GLU A 287 13.90 9.08 -15.88
CA GLU A 287 13.15 10.00 -16.74
C GLU A 287 11.82 9.40 -17.19
N GLU A 288 11.82 8.11 -17.57
CA GLU A 288 10.60 7.35 -17.87
C GLU A 288 9.66 7.34 -16.66
N LEU A 289 10.21 7.06 -15.46
CA LEU A 289 9.43 7.03 -14.22
C LEU A 289 8.80 8.40 -13.93
N ARG A 290 9.59 9.48 -13.99
CA ARG A 290 9.09 10.85 -13.79
C ARG A 290 8.00 11.22 -14.79
N LYS A 291 8.24 10.99 -16.09
CA LYS A 291 7.26 11.28 -17.15
C LYS A 291 5.97 10.51 -16.93
N GLN A 292 6.06 9.25 -16.48
CA GLN A 292 4.87 8.45 -16.21
C GLN A 292 4.09 8.94 -14.98
N ILE A 293 4.79 9.37 -13.92
CA ILE A 293 4.13 9.99 -12.75
C ILE A 293 3.37 11.25 -13.19
N GLU A 294 4.02 12.13 -13.95
CA GLU A 294 3.40 13.36 -14.49
C GLU A 294 2.18 13.02 -15.37
N ALA A 295 2.29 12.03 -16.26
CA ALA A 295 1.19 11.58 -17.10
C ALA A 295 0.00 11.05 -16.27
N ASN A 296 0.26 10.26 -15.23
CA ASN A 296 -0.78 9.72 -14.35
C ASN A 296 -1.52 10.84 -13.60
N GLN A 297 -0.81 11.89 -13.19
CA GLN A 297 -1.40 13.06 -12.55
C GLN A 297 -2.23 13.90 -13.54
N MET A 298 -1.76 14.06 -14.78
CA MET A 298 -2.44 14.86 -15.81
C MET A 298 -3.72 14.21 -16.36
N ALA A 299 -3.77 12.88 -16.45
CA ALA A 299 -4.85 12.16 -17.13
C ALA A 299 -6.27 12.44 -16.57
N GLY A 300 -6.38 12.83 -15.29
CA GLY A 300 -7.67 13.24 -14.69
C GLY A 300 -8.04 14.71 -14.89
N VAL A 301 -7.06 15.56 -15.22
CA VAL A 301 -7.21 17.03 -15.31
C VAL A 301 -7.77 17.46 -16.67
N GLU A 302 -7.48 16.72 -17.74
CA GLU A 302 -7.88 17.08 -19.10
C GLU A 302 -9.39 16.93 -19.39
N GLN A 303 -10.18 16.43 -18.44
CA GLN A 303 -11.64 16.24 -18.56
C GLN A 303 -12.06 15.49 -19.85
N ARG A 304 -11.22 14.57 -20.34
CA ARG A 304 -11.46 13.80 -21.57
C ARG A 304 -12.80 13.07 -21.52
N GLY A 305 -13.07 12.36 -20.42
CA GLY A 305 -14.35 11.69 -20.19
C GLY A 305 -15.55 12.64 -20.25
N ALA A 306 -15.48 13.78 -19.58
CA ALA A 306 -16.58 14.75 -19.56
C ALA A 306 -16.87 15.31 -20.95
N ASN A 307 -15.82 15.60 -21.74
CA ASN A 307 -15.97 16.04 -23.11
C ASN A 307 -16.68 15.01 -24.00
N ILE A 308 -16.40 13.71 -23.81
CA ILE A 308 -17.08 12.62 -24.52
C ILE A 308 -18.55 12.54 -24.13
N VAL A 309 -18.87 12.65 -22.83
CA VAL A 309 -20.26 12.64 -22.34
C VAL A 309 -21.05 13.81 -22.91
N VAL A 310 -20.50 15.03 -22.84
CA VAL A 310 -21.19 16.23 -23.35
C VAL A 310 -21.35 16.15 -24.87
N GLU A 311 -20.37 15.64 -25.60
CA GLU A 311 -20.52 15.39 -27.04
C GLU A 311 -21.63 14.38 -27.32
N ALA A 312 -21.70 13.28 -26.57
CA ALA A 312 -22.77 12.28 -26.71
C ALA A 312 -24.16 12.85 -26.40
N TRP A 313 -24.27 13.81 -25.48
CA TRP A 313 -25.52 14.51 -25.19
C TRP A 313 -25.96 15.49 -26.27
N LEU A 314 -25.02 16.14 -26.95
CA LEU A 314 -25.30 17.17 -27.95
C LEU A 314 -25.39 16.61 -29.38
N ASN A 315 -24.78 15.44 -29.64
CA ASN A 315 -24.63 14.87 -30.96
C ASN A 315 -25.12 13.41 -31.01
N PRO A 316 -26.39 13.16 -31.40
CA PRO A 316 -26.97 11.82 -31.44
C PRO A 316 -26.22 10.84 -32.35
N LYS A 317 -25.67 11.32 -33.47
CA LYS A 317 -24.88 10.48 -34.39
C LYS A 317 -23.56 10.05 -33.77
N PHE A 318 -22.89 10.95 -33.04
CA PHE A 318 -21.70 10.61 -32.28
C PHE A 318 -22.03 9.57 -31.20
N LYS A 319 -23.11 9.77 -30.44
CA LYS A 319 -23.55 8.82 -29.42
C LYS A 319 -23.83 7.42 -29.97
N GLU A 320 -24.51 7.32 -31.11
CA GLU A 320 -24.78 6.03 -31.76
C GLU A 320 -23.48 5.29 -32.12
N ARG A 321 -22.51 6.01 -32.70
CA ARG A 321 -21.17 5.46 -32.99
C ARG A 321 -20.44 5.05 -31.71
N LEU A 322 -20.48 5.90 -30.69
CA LEU A 322 -19.81 5.72 -29.40
C LEU A 322 -20.30 4.46 -28.67
N LEU A 323 -21.62 4.20 -28.68
CA LEU A 323 -22.21 3.02 -28.06
C LEU A 323 -21.91 1.73 -28.83
N LYS A 324 -21.68 1.83 -30.15
CA LYS A 324 -21.35 0.68 -31.00
C LYS A 324 -19.86 0.32 -30.94
N ASP A 325 -18.99 1.33 -30.94
CA ASP A 325 -17.53 1.18 -30.96
C ASP A 325 -16.89 2.29 -30.13
N GLY A 326 -16.84 2.09 -28.82
CA GLY A 326 -16.32 3.06 -27.86
C GLY A 326 -14.85 3.40 -28.12
N THR A 327 -14.01 2.37 -28.25
CA THR A 327 -12.57 2.51 -28.45
C THR A 327 -12.21 3.40 -29.65
N ASN A 328 -12.69 3.07 -30.85
CA ASN A 328 -12.29 3.81 -32.05
C ASN A 328 -12.96 5.18 -32.13
N THR A 329 -14.21 5.29 -31.68
CA THR A 329 -14.93 6.58 -31.68
C THR A 329 -14.26 7.59 -30.73
N ILE A 330 -13.78 7.13 -29.57
CA ILE A 330 -13.06 7.98 -28.61
C ILE A 330 -11.68 8.39 -29.14
N ALA A 331 -10.92 7.45 -29.74
CA ALA A 331 -9.62 7.76 -30.32
C ALA A 331 -9.72 8.85 -31.40
N GLU A 332 -10.70 8.73 -32.31
CA GLU A 332 -10.96 9.73 -33.35
C GLU A 332 -11.32 11.09 -32.74
N PHE A 333 -12.23 11.11 -31.76
CA PHE A 333 -12.70 12.34 -31.14
C PHE A 333 -11.60 13.10 -30.39
N LEU A 334 -10.77 12.37 -29.64
CA LEU A 334 -9.65 12.92 -28.89
C LEU A 334 -8.40 13.13 -29.76
N LYS A 335 -8.44 12.77 -31.04
CA LYS A 335 -7.31 12.83 -31.99
C LYS A 335 -6.08 12.05 -31.48
N LEU A 336 -6.33 10.87 -30.93
CA LEU A 336 -5.31 9.94 -30.46
C LEU A 336 -5.05 8.90 -31.56
N ASP A 337 -3.78 8.50 -31.72
CA ASP A 337 -3.43 7.43 -32.67
C ASP A 337 -4.14 6.11 -32.35
N LYS A 338 -4.28 5.80 -31.05
CA LYS A 338 -5.05 4.67 -30.52
C LYS A 338 -5.35 4.87 -29.03
N MET A 339 -6.37 4.17 -28.55
CA MET A 339 -6.58 3.95 -27.12
C MET A 339 -5.63 2.87 -26.58
N GLU A 340 -5.25 2.97 -25.32
CA GLU A 340 -4.53 1.92 -24.60
C GLU A 340 -5.47 0.78 -24.18
N ASP A 341 -6.67 1.13 -23.72
CA ASP A 341 -7.69 0.21 -23.23
C ASP A 341 -8.79 -0.03 -24.27
N ASN A 342 -9.40 -1.22 -24.24
CA ASN A 342 -10.64 -1.48 -24.97
C ASN A 342 -11.83 -0.89 -24.21
N ILE A 343 -12.41 0.20 -24.73
CA ILE A 343 -13.48 0.95 -24.06
C ILE A 343 -14.86 0.47 -24.52
N VAL A 344 -15.66 0.00 -23.58
CA VAL A 344 -17.08 -0.24 -23.73
C VAL A 344 -17.85 0.92 -23.10
N VAL A 345 -18.72 1.56 -23.89
CA VAL A 345 -19.54 2.66 -23.40
C VAL A 345 -20.94 2.16 -23.10
N VAL A 346 -21.45 2.48 -21.91
CA VAL A 346 -22.78 2.05 -21.45
C VAL A 346 -23.61 3.27 -21.06
N GLU A 347 -24.87 3.29 -21.46
CA GLU A 347 -25.74 4.45 -21.28
C GLU A 347 -26.73 4.25 -20.15
N ASN A 348 -26.83 5.25 -19.26
CA ASN A 348 -27.95 5.36 -18.33
C ASN A 348 -29.19 5.89 -19.05
N THR A 349 -30.31 5.20 -18.88
CA THR A 349 -31.62 5.54 -19.46
C THR A 349 -32.66 5.65 -18.35
N ASP A 350 -33.90 6.00 -18.69
CA ASP A 350 -35.00 6.06 -17.70
C ASP A 350 -35.33 4.70 -17.06
N LYS A 351 -34.82 3.60 -17.62
CA LYS A 351 -35.08 2.24 -17.14
C LYS A 351 -33.84 1.51 -16.63
N ILE A 352 -32.64 1.97 -16.97
CA ILE A 352 -31.39 1.27 -16.69
C ILE A 352 -30.36 2.26 -16.14
N HIS A 353 -29.81 1.93 -14.97
CA HIS A 353 -28.65 2.59 -14.38
C HIS A 353 -27.44 1.64 -14.39
N ASN A 354 -26.33 2.09 -14.95
CA ASN A 354 -25.09 1.33 -15.02
C ASN A 354 -24.15 1.75 -13.89
N LEU A 355 -23.44 0.77 -13.33
CA LEU A 355 -22.46 0.98 -12.26
C LEU A 355 -21.22 0.13 -12.54
N VAL A 356 -20.02 0.72 -12.45
CA VAL A 356 -18.78 0.03 -12.79
C VAL A 356 -17.98 -0.33 -11.53
N VAL A 357 -17.43 -1.54 -11.49
CA VAL A 357 -16.53 -2.02 -10.43
C VAL A 357 -15.43 -2.88 -11.03
N CYS A 358 -14.30 -2.99 -10.34
CA CYS A 358 -13.34 -4.07 -10.56
C CYS A 358 -13.21 -4.85 -9.26
N THR A 359 -13.94 -5.95 -9.10
CA THR A 359 -13.97 -6.69 -7.83
C THR A 359 -12.58 -7.25 -7.48
N LEU A 360 -11.77 -7.53 -8.50
CA LEU A 360 -10.54 -8.32 -8.42
C LEU A 360 -9.29 -7.45 -8.21
N CYS A 361 -9.29 -6.21 -8.67
CA CYS A 361 -8.19 -5.26 -8.46
C CYS A 361 -8.68 -3.79 -8.50
N SER A 362 -8.45 -3.09 -9.61
CA SER A 362 -8.84 -1.69 -9.81
C SER A 362 -8.88 -1.28 -11.30
N CYS A 363 -9.19 -2.21 -12.22
CA CYS A 363 -9.26 -1.92 -13.66
C CYS A 363 -10.16 -0.70 -13.92
N TYR A 364 -9.60 0.34 -14.54
CA TYR A 364 -10.22 1.67 -14.65
C TYR A 364 -9.78 2.36 -15.95
N PRO A 365 -10.65 3.12 -16.66
CA PRO A 365 -10.29 3.79 -17.92
C PRO A 365 -9.44 5.05 -17.66
N ARG A 366 -8.16 4.84 -17.34
CA ARG A 366 -7.25 5.89 -16.85
C ARG A 366 -7.03 7.01 -17.87
N GLN A 367 -6.90 6.67 -19.15
CA GLN A 367 -6.76 7.66 -20.22
C GLN A 367 -7.93 8.66 -20.31
N LEU A 368 -9.08 8.34 -19.71
CA LEU A 368 -10.29 9.16 -19.76
C LEU A 368 -10.63 9.81 -18.42
N LEU A 369 -10.41 9.09 -17.32
CA LEU A 369 -10.90 9.44 -15.98
C LEU A 369 -9.78 9.65 -14.94
N GLY A 370 -8.51 9.53 -15.33
CA GLY A 370 -7.36 9.63 -14.44
C GLY A 370 -7.18 8.41 -13.52
N ILE A 371 -6.44 8.59 -12.43
CA ILE A 371 -6.20 7.53 -11.43
C ILE A 371 -7.51 7.19 -10.71
N PRO A 372 -7.86 5.89 -10.53
CA PRO A 372 -9.05 5.51 -9.78
C PRO A 372 -8.97 6.05 -8.33
N PRO A 373 -10.06 6.60 -7.79
CA PRO A 373 -10.07 7.14 -6.43
C PRO A 373 -9.94 6.05 -5.37
N GLY A 374 -9.56 6.44 -4.15
CA GLY A 374 -9.43 5.56 -2.98
C GLY A 374 -10.63 4.65 -2.75
N TRP A 375 -11.83 5.23 -2.73
CA TRP A 375 -13.08 4.49 -2.55
C TRP A 375 -13.28 3.40 -3.61
N TYR A 376 -12.89 3.63 -4.87
CA TYR A 376 -13.04 2.64 -5.94
C TYR A 376 -12.14 1.42 -5.73
N LYS A 377 -10.93 1.66 -5.21
CA LYS A 377 -9.93 0.63 -4.88
C LYS A 377 -10.24 -0.11 -3.58
N SER A 378 -11.08 0.48 -2.72
CA SER A 378 -11.39 -0.04 -1.40
C SER A 378 -12.06 -1.42 -1.44
N ARG A 379 -11.74 -2.25 -0.43
CA ARG A 379 -12.40 -3.56 -0.24
C ARG A 379 -13.91 -3.39 -0.07
N SER A 380 -14.35 -2.37 0.67
CA SER A 380 -15.77 -2.09 0.92
C SER A 380 -16.52 -1.88 -0.39
N TYR A 381 -16.06 -0.97 -1.26
CA TYR A 381 -16.73 -0.75 -2.56
C TYR A 381 -16.74 -2.01 -3.42
N ARG A 382 -15.56 -2.62 -3.60
CA ARG A 382 -15.36 -3.76 -4.50
C ARG A 382 -16.19 -4.97 -4.11
N ALA A 383 -16.34 -5.24 -2.82
CA ALA A 383 -17.09 -6.39 -2.34
C ALA A 383 -18.61 -6.14 -2.28
N ARG A 384 -19.03 -4.90 -2.00
CA ARG A 384 -20.46 -4.57 -1.83
C ARG A 384 -21.17 -4.26 -3.14
N THR A 385 -20.50 -3.61 -4.08
CA THR A 385 -21.11 -3.21 -5.37
C THR A 385 -21.78 -4.37 -6.13
N PRO A 386 -21.20 -5.57 -6.28
CA PRO A 386 -21.89 -6.68 -6.92
C PRO A 386 -23.01 -7.31 -6.07
N ARG A 387 -23.00 -7.12 -4.73
CA ARG A 387 -23.93 -7.77 -3.80
C ARG A 387 -25.15 -6.91 -3.46
N ASN A 388 -24.92 -5.62 -3.21
CA ASN A 388 -25.93 -4.66 -2.80
C ASN A 388 -25.65 -3.27 -3.42
N PRO A 389 -25.77 -3.13 -4.76
CA PRO A 389 -25.44 -1.89 -5.45
C PRO A 389 -26.33 -0.72 -5.04
N ARG A 390 -27.61 -0.96 -4.70
CA ARG A 390 -28.53 0.11 -4.25
C ARG A 390 -28.06 0.75 -2.95
N SER A 391 -27.57 -0.05 -2.00
CA SER A 391 -27.01 0.49 -0.76
C SER A 391 -25.76 1.31 -1.02
N VAL A 392 -24.87 0.85 -1.90
CA VAL A 392 -23.67 1.58 -2.30
C VAL A 392 -24.05 2.92 -2.92
N LEU A 393 -24.94 2.93 -3.91
CA LEU A 393 -25.41 4.16 -4.56
C LEU A 393 -26.02 5.16 -3.57
N LYS A 394 -26.79 4.67 -2.58
CA LYS A 394 -27.38 5.51 -1.54
C LYS A 394 -26.32 6.25 -0.71
N GLU A 395 -25.16 5.63 -0.43
CA GLU A 395 -24.05 6.31 0.27
C GLU A 395 -23.41 7.42 -0.56
N PHE A 396 -23.44 7.30 -1.89
CA PHE A 396 -23.05 8.37 -2.81
C PHE A 396 -24.14 9.43 -3.00
N GLY A 397 -25.31 9.29 -2.36
CA GLY A 397 -26.45 10.20 -2.48
C GLY A 397 -27.39 9.87 -3.65
N THR A 398 -27.14 8.78 -4.38
CA THR A 398 -27.95 8.36 -5.52
C THR A 398 -29.03 7.39 -5.08
N VAL A 399 -30.27 7.87 -5.04
CA VAL A 399 -31.45 7.04 -4.71
C VAL A 399 -32.23 6.76 -5.98
N LEU A 400 -32.12 5.52 -6.47
CA LEU A 400 -32.82 5.09 -7.68
C LEU A 400 -34.23 4.58 -7.37
N PRO A 401 -35.22 4.78 -8.25
CA PRO A 401 -36.53 4.14 -8.17
C PRO A 401 -36.43 2.62 -8.01
N ASN A 402 -37.41 2.01 -7.34
CA ASN A 402 -37.41 0.58 -7.05
C ASN A 402 -37.48 -0.29 -8.33
N ASP A 403 -38.14 0.23 -9.36
CA ASP A 403 -38.35 -0.41 -10.67
C ASP A 403 -37.21 -0.15 -11.67
N MET A 404 -36.31 0.80 -11.38
CA MET A 404 -35.11 1.04 -12.19
C MET A 404 -34.21 -0.20 -12.19
N LYS A 405 -33.86 -0.75 -13.36
CA LYS A 405 -32.87 -1.82 -13.46
C LYS A 405 -31.48 -1.25 -13.13
N ILE A 406 -30.72 -1.96 -12.30
CA ILE A 406 -29.28 -1.67 -12.12
C ILE A 406 -28.48 -2.73 -12.86
N GLN A 407 -27.50 -2.30 -13.64
CA GLN A 407 -26.56 -3.17 -14.33
C GLN A 407 -25.14 -2.88 -13.83
N VAL A 408 -24.61 -3.80 -13.03
CA VAL A 408 -23.23 -3.73 -12.53
C VAL A 408 -22.29 -4.35 -13.56
N HIS A 409 -21.29 -3.60 -13.98
CA HIS A 409 -20.24 -4.03 -14.90
C HIS A 409 -18.96 -4.29 -14.11
N ASP A 410 -18.61 -5.57 -13.94
CA ASP A 410 -17.39 -5.98 -13.27
C ASP A 410 -16.26 -6.15 -14.30
N SER A 411 -15.25 -5.27 -14.27
CA SER A 411 -14.12 -5.23 -15.20
C SER A 411 -13.07 -6.29 -14.85
N THR A 412 -13.41 -7.55 -15.15
CA THR A 412 -12.60 -8.73 -14.80
C THR A 412 -11.54 -9.12 -15.84
N SER A 413 -11.54 -8.45 -17.00
CA SER A 413 -10.66 -8.72 -18.15
C SER A 413 -10.17 -7.40 -18.78
N ASP A 414 -9.91 -7.38 -20.09
CA ASP A 414 -9.26 -6.27 -20.80
C ASP A 414 -10.22 -5.16 -21.23
N LEU A 415 -11.51 -5.30 -20.92
CA LEU A 415 -12.50 -4.25 -21.16
C LEU A 415 -12.46 -3.21 -20.02
N ARG A 416 -12.63 -1.94 -20.38
CA ARG A 416 -12.91 -0.84 -19.46
C ARG A 416 -14.24 -0.22 -19.81
N TYR A 417 -14.98 0.19 -18.80
CA TYR A 417 -16.32 0.73 -18.98
C TYR A 417 -16.34 2.23 -18.72
N LEU A 418 -17.03 2.97 -19.58
CA LEU A 418 -17.37 4.38 -19.39
C LEU A 418 -18.90 4.49 -19.35
N VAL A 419 -19.44 5.07 -18.28
CA VAL A 419 -20.88 5.35 -18.18
C VAL A 419 -21.16 6.70 -18.83
N ILE A 420 -22.15 6.74 -19.73
CA ILE A 420 -22.79 8.00 -20.17
C ILE A 420 -23.98 8.24 -19.25
N PRO A 421 -23.88 9.19 -18.30
CA PRO A 421 -25.01 9.50 -17.42
C PRO A 421 -26.16 10.13 -18.21
N ARG A 422 -27.35 10.14 -17.59
CA ARG A 422 -28.51 10.83 -18.15
C ARG A 422 -28.26 12.34 -18.17
N ARG A 423 -28.64 13.00 -19.26
CA ARG A 423 -28.65 14.47 -19.31
C ARG A 423 -29.82 14.98 -18.47
N PRO A 424 -29.62 15.88 -17.49
CA PRO A 424 -30.73 16.41 -16.71
C PRO A 424 -31.65 17.26 -17.58
N ALA A 425 -32.98 17.10 -17.44
CA ALA A 425 -33.98 17.77 -18.27
C ALA A 425 -33.87 19.32 -18.22
N ALA A 426 -33.46 19.88 -17.08
CA ALA A 426 -33.28 21.33 -16.89
C ALA A 426 -32.14 21.94 -17.74
N THR A 427 -31.32 21.12 -18.40
CA THR A 427 -30.12 21.57 -19.11
C THR A 427 -30.30 21.75 -20.61
N GLN A 428 -31.54 21.71 -21.13
CA GLN A 428 -31.80 21.68 -22.57
C GLN A 428 -31.14 22.83 -23.34
N ASN A 429 -31.09 24.02 -22.74
CA ASN A 429 -30.53 25.25 -23.34
C ASN A 429 -29.14 25.62 -22.81
N TRP A 430 -28.48 24.71 -22.08
CA TRP A 430 -27.16 24.97 -21.52
C TRP A 430 -26.08 24.99 -22.59
N SER A 431 -25.08 25.85 -22.41
CA SER A 431 -23.86 25.84 -23.20
C SER A 431 -23.03 24.58 -22.93
N ARG A 432 -22.05 24.31 -23.79
CA ARG A 432 -21.14 23.18 -23.61
C ARG A 432 -20.38 23.29 -22.28
N GLU A 433 -19.94 24.49 -21.91
CA GLU A 433 -19.20 24.78 -20.69
C GLU A 433 -20.07 24.52 -19.44
N GLN A 434 -21.34 24.90 -19.49
CA GLN A 434 -22.30 24.60 -18.43
C GLN A 434 -22.56 23.10 -18.32
N LEU A 435 -22.66 22.37 -19.44
CA LEU A 435 -22.81 20.92 -19.41
C LEU A 435 -21.55 20.21 -18.88
N LEU A 436 -20.36 20.71 -19.18
CA LEU A 436 -19.11 20.15 -18.68
C LEU A 436 -19.00 20.28 -17.15
N SER A 437 -19.46 21.39 -16.57
CA SER A 437 -19.32 21.63 -15.13
C SER A 437 -20.12 20.66 -14.24
N ILE A 438 -21.12 19.98 -14.80
CA ILE A 438 -21.96 19.00 -14.09
C ILE A 438 -21.55 17.55 -14.32
N VAL A 439 -20.71 17.26 -15.32
CA VAL A 439 -20.22 15.90 -15.57
C VAL A 439 -19.02 15.62 -14.67
N THR A 440 -19.20 14.70 -13.74
CA THR A 440 -18.15 14.32 -12.78
C THR A 440 -17.58 12.94 -13.09
N ARG A 441 -16.36 12.68 -12.62
CA ARG A 441 -15.77 11.32 -12.60
C ARG A 441 -16.76 10.29 -12.05
N ASP A 442 -17.39 10.62 -10.94
CA ASP A 442 -18.28 9.74 -10.19
C ASP A 442 -19.55 9.40 -11.01
N SER A 443 -20.05 10.35 -11.81
CA SER A 443 -21.15 10.09 -12.76
C SER A 443 -20.74 9.17 -13.91
N MET A 444 -19.48 9.22 -14.34
CA MET A 444 -18.91 8.37 -15.40
C MET A 444 -18.50 6.97 -14.92
N VAL A 445 -18.39 6.76 -13.61
CA VAL A 445 -18.33 5.43 -12.98
C VAL A 445 -19.74 4.87 -12.70
N GLY A 446 -20.73 5.77 -12.60
CA GLY A 446 -22.12 5.43 -12.34
C GLY A 446 -22.50 5.39 -10.85
N VAL A 447 -21.65 5.91 -9.95
CA VAL A 447 -21.99 6.00 -8.52
C VAL A 447 -22.89 7.21 -8.20
N CYS A 448 -22.85 8.22 -9.05
CA CYS A 448 -23.66 9.44 -8.95
C CYS A 448 -24.53 9.64 -10.20
N ASP A 449 -25.75 10.14 -10.03
CA ASP A 449 -26.45 10.81 -11.13
C ASP A 449 -25.90 12.24 -11.31
N VAL A 450 -26.08 12.80 -12.51
CA VAL A 450 -25.76 14.20 -12.77
C VAL A 450 -26.91 15.08 -12.28
N THR A 451 -26.60 16.13 -11.53
CA THR A 451 -27.56 17.14 -11.05
C THR A 451 -27.24 18.50 -11.67
N ALA A 452 -28.27 19.22 -12.10
CA ALA A 452 -28.17 20.55 -12.70
C ALA A 452 -28.26 21.67 -11.67
#